data_AF-A0A154M9R9-F1
#
_entry.id   AF-A0A154M9R9-F1
#
_cell.length_a   1.000
_cell.length_b   1.000
_cell.length_c   1.000
_cell.angle_alpha   90.00
_cell.angle_beta   90.00
_cell.angle_gamma   90.00
#
_symmetry.space_group_name_H-M   'P 1'
#
loop_
_entity.id
_entity.type
_entity.pdbx_description
1 polymer ?
#
loop_
_entity_poly.entity_id
_entity_poly.type
_entity_poly.pdbx_seq_one_letter_code
_entity_poly.pdbx_strand_id
1 'polypeptide(L)'
;MSESRQQRRTRELAALRAAHRPVPRTTPKLERVIEVALRYNVTAAAGSAGGRPSWSAEWNLRGTRLSVERDDEEITALVEDVLEDARLLAEFYAVRLEWTLSGEGAGGEPLAVLLAEAGVVLPDFVS
;
A
#
# COMPACT_ATOMS: atom_id res chain seq x y z
N MET A 1 -45.36 36.86 21.94
CA MET A 1 -44.82 35.75 22.76
C MET A 1 -43.36 36.05 23.04
N SER A 2 -43.02 36.38 24.29
CA SER A 2 -41.70 36.89 24.67
C SER A 2 -40.79 35.73 25.09
N GLU A 3 -39.64 35.58 24.44
CA GLU A 3 -38.62 34.59 24.76
C GLU A 3 -38.12 34.80 26.20
N SER A 4 -38.06 33.72 26.99
CA SER A 4 -37.70 33.83 28.41
C SER A 4 -36.19 34.08 28.57
N ARG A 5 -35.79 34.83 29.60
CA ARG A 5 -34.35 35.11 29.87
C ARG A 5 -33.52 33.82 30.03
N GLN A 6 -34.14 32.73 30.46
CA GLN A 6 -33.51 31.42 30.54
C GLN A 6 -33.19 30.86 29.16
N GLN A 7 -34.15 30.88 28.22
CA GLN A 7 -33.93 30.40 26.84
C GLN A 7 -32.78 31.15 26.16
N ARG A 8 -32.69 32.48 26.38
CA ARG A 8 -31.62 33.31 25.82
C ARG A 8 -30.22 32.89 26.33
N ARG A 9 -30.09 32.67 27.64
CA ARG A 9 -28.84 32.19 28.26
C ARG A 9 -28.42 30.81 27.77
N THR A 10 -29.37 29.88 27.63
CA THR A 10 -29.06 28.53 27.15
C THR A 10 -28.55 28.57 25.71
N ARG A 11 -29.12 29.46 24.89
CA ARG A 11 -28.71 29.67 23.49
C ARG A 11 -27.32 30.29 23.39
N GLU A 12 -27.02 31.30 24.21
CA GLU A 12 -25.69 31.91 24.29
C GLU A 12 -24.62 30.91 24.73
N LEU A 13 -24.91 30.08 25.75
CA LEU A 13 -24.00 29.03 26.20
C LEU A 13 -23.78 27.95 25.15
N ALA A 14 -24.83 27.57 24.40
CA ALA A 14 -24.72 26.62 23.30
C ALA A 14 -23.88 27.20 22.14
N ALA A 15 -24.06 28.49 21.81
CA ALA A 15 -23.29 29.17 20.78
C ALA A 15 -21.80 29.29 21.16
N LEU A 16 -21.49 29.62 22.42
CA LEU A 16 -20.11 29.66 22.92
C LEU A 16 -19.46 28.27 22.91
N ARG A 17 -20.17 27.21 23.30
CA ARG A 17 -19.66 25.83 23.22
C ARG A 17 -19.45 25.37 21.77
N ALA A 18 -20.29 25.80 20.84
CA ALA A 18 -20.11 25.51 19.42
C ALA A 18 -18.89 26.26 18.84
N ALA A 19 -18.69 27.51 19.24
CA ALA A 19 -17.53 28.32 18.82
C ALA A 19 -16.20 27.80 19.37
N HIS A 20 -16.22 27.19 20.56
CA HIS A 20 -15.04 26.60 21.21
C HIS A 20 -14.96 25.08 21.07
N ARG A 21 -15.78 24.46 20.22
CA ARG A 21 -15.66 23.02 19.96
C ARG A 21 -14.31 22.79 19.27
N PRO A 22 -13.40 22.00 19.86
CA PRO A 22 -12.15 21.69 19.20
C PRO A 22 -12.48 20.98 17.89
N VAL A 23 -12.13 21.63 16.77
CA VAL A 23 -12.16 20.97 15.46
C VAL A 23 -11.16 19.83 15.56
N PRO A 24 -11.54 18.57 15.27
CA PRO A 24 -10.55 17.51 15.16
C PRO A 24 -9.60 17.90 14.03
N ARG A 25 -8.42 18.38 14.41
CA ARG A 25 -7.30 18.57 13.48
C ARG A 25 -6.73 17.18 13.24
N THR A 26 -7.29 16.45 12.28
CA THR A 26 -6.58 15.33 11.70
C THR A 26 -5.39 15.94 10.96
N THR A 27 -4.23 15.93 11.60
CA THR A 27 -2.98 16.24 10.90
C THR A 27 -2.87 15.27 9.73
N PRO A 28 -2.69 15.73 8.47
CA PRO A 28 -2.54 14.81 7.35
C PRO A 28 -1.31 13.93 7.60
N LYS A 29 -1.45 12.61 7.39
CA LYS A 29 -0.32 11.68 7.45
C LYS A 29 0.73 12.13 6.43
N LEU A 30 2.00 12.08 6.80
CA LEU A 30 3.10 12.36 5.86
C LEU A 30 3.13 11.27 4.79
N GLU A 31 3.32 11.66 3.53
CA GLU A 31 3.47 10.69 2.44
C GLU A 31 4.83 9.98 2.52
N ARG A 32 4.81 8.68 2.27
CA ARG A 32 5.98 7.80 2.13
C ARG A 32 5.81 6.95 0.89
N VAL A 33 6.92 6.71 0.19
CA VAL A 33 6.93 5.93 -1.05
C VAL A 33 7.76 4.68 -0.85
N ILE A 34 7.16 3.52 -1.07
CA ILE A 34 7.86 2.24 -1.16
C ILE A 34 8.11 1.97 -2.63
N GLU A 35 9.38 1.81 -2.99
CA GLU A 35 9.80 1.38 -4.31
C GLU A 35 9.83 -0.13 -4.30
N VAL A 36 9.10 -0.79 -5.21
CA VAL A 36 9.00 -2.25 -5.28
C VAL A 36 9.48 -2.70 -6.65
N ALA A 37 10.49 -3.56 -6.70
CA ALA A 37 10.96 -4.22 -7.90
C ALA A 37 10.48 -5.67 -7.89
N LEU A 38 9.45 -5.97 -8.68
CA LEU A 38 8.89 -7.30 -8.86
C LEU A 38 9.49 -7.96 -10.12
N ARG A 39 9.94 -9.20 -9.97
CA ARG A 39 10.64 -9.96 -10.99
C ARG A 39 10.02 -11.34 -11.16
N TYR A 40 9.92 -11.78 -12.40
CA TYR A 40 9.64 -13.18 -12.72
C TYR A 40 10.85 -13.83 -13.39
N ASN A 41 11.22 -14.99 -12.87
CA ASN A 41 12.36 -15.75 -13.32
C ASN A 41 11.92 -17.17 -13.70
N VAL A 42 12.49 -17.70 -14.76
CA VAL A 42 12.33 -19.12 -15.14
C VAL A 42 13.67 -19.78 -14.98
N THR A 43 13.84 -20.54 -13.89
CA THR A 43 15.08 -21.29 -13.68
C THR A 43 14.99 -22.59 -14.46
N ALA A 44 15.73 -22.68 -15.57
CA ALA A 44 15.87 -23.91 -16.33
C ALA A 44 16.65 -24.94 -15.49
N ALA A 45 15.98 -26.00 -15.00
CA ALA A 45 16.69 -27.11 -14.39
C ALA A 45 17.45 -27.87 -15.49
N ALA A 46 18.76 -28.05 -15.31
CA ALA A 46 19.63 -28.70 -16.28
C ALA A 46 19.06 -30.06 -16.69
N GLY A 47 18.70 -30.21 -17.98
CA GLY A 47 18.15 -31.43 -18.54
C GLY A 47 16.62 -31.57 -18.50
N SER A 48 15.88 -30.56 -18.04
CA SER A 48 14.41 -30.52 -18.12
C SER A 48 13.94 -29.57 -19.23
N ALA A 49 12.92 -29.96 -19.98
CA ALA A 49 12.30 -29.12 -21.01
C ALA A 49 11.36 -28.04 -20.45
N GLY A 50 11.26 -27.89 -19.12
CA GLY A 50 10.43 -26.90 -18.45
C GLY A 50 11.14 -26.35 -17.22
N GLY A 51 11.48 -25.07 -17.23
CA GLY A 51 12.01 -24.39 -16.05
C GLY A 51 10.93 -24.26 -14.96
N ARG A 52 11.35 -24.17 -13.70
CA ARG A 52 10.43 -23.86 -12.60
C ARG A 52 10.22 -22.34 -12.57
N PRO A 53 8.97 -21.86 -12.63
CA PRO A 53 8.67 -20.45 -12.45
C PRO A 53 8.97 -20.05 -11.01
N SER A 54 9.59 -18.89 -10.81
CA SER A 54 9.83 -18.30 -9.50
C SER A 54 9.69 -16.79 -9.57
N TRP A 55 9.15 -16.21 -8.49
CA TRP A 55 8.96 -14.79 -8.34
C TRP A 55 9.96 -14.25 -7.32
N SER A 56 10.45 -13.02 -7.56
CA SER A 56 11.24 -12.31 -6.58
C SER A 56 10.81 -10.86 -6.47
N ALA A 57 10.81 -10.33 -5.26
CA ALA A 57 10.47 -8.94 -5.01
C ALA A 57 11.53 -8.33 -4.08
N GLU A 58 11.93 -7.12 -4.42
CA GLU A 58 12.75 -6.27 -3.58
C GLU A 58 11.98 -4.99 -3.31
N TRP A 59 11.88 -4.55 -2.06
CA TRP A 59 11.26 -3.27 -1.73
C TRP A 59 12.01 -2.48 -0.68
N ASN A 60 12.01 -1.16 -0.87
CA ASN A 60 12.68 -0.23 0.01
C ASN A 60 11.85 1.03 0.22
N LEU A 61 11.95 1.62 1.40
CA LEU A 61 11.41 2.95 1.62
C LEU A 61 12.31 3.98 0.92
N ARG A 62 11.74 4.80 0.05
CA ARG A 62 12.46 5.83 -0.72
C ARG A 62 13.31 6.71 0.19
N GLY A 63 14.58 6.88 -0.17
CA GLY A 63 15.54 7.69 0.59
C GLY A 63 16.12 6.99 1.82
N THR A 64 15.79 5.71 2.04
CA THR A 64 16.42 4.88 3.07
C THR A 64 17.40 3.87 2.45
N ARG A 65 18.26 3.28 3.30
CA ARG A 65 19.18 2.19 2.92
C ARG A 65 18.66 0.81 3.33
N LEU A 66 17.42 0.74 3.82
CA LEU A 66 16.80 -0.51 4.22
C LEU A 66 16.07 -1.08 3.00
N SER A 67 16.50 -2.25 2.54
CA SER A 67 15.85 -3.01 1.48
C SER A 67 15.45 -4.38 2.05
N VAL A 68 14.29 -4.87 1.64
CA VAL A 68 13.79 -6.21 1.92
C VAL A 68 13.73 -6.96 0.60
N GLU A 69 14.25 -8.17 0.57
CA GLU A 69 14.21 -9.05 -0.60
C GLU A 69 13.57 -10.39 -0.21
N ARG A 70 12.66 -10.88 -1.05
CA ARG A 70 11.96 -12.16 -0.89
C ARG A 70 11.82 -12.85 -2.24
N ASP A 71 11.82 -14.18 -2.19
CA ASP A 71 11.53 -15.05 -3.31
C ASP A 71 10.36 -15.98 -2.93
N ASP A 72 9.44 -16.23 -3.86
CA ASP A 72 8.35 -17.18 -3.68
C ASP A 72 7.96 -17.86 -5.01
N GLU A 73 7.39 -19.06 -4.93
CA GLU A 73 6.79 -19.73 -6.10
C GLU A 73 5.39 -19.15 -6.41
N GLU A 74 4.70 -18.62 -5.39
CA GLU A 74 3.39 -18.02 -5.47
C GLU A 74 3.48 -16.49 -5.42
N ILE A 75 3.16 -15.83 -6.54
CA ILE A 75 3.15 -14.35 -6.61
C ILE A 75 2.19 -13.71 -5.60
N THR A 76 1.09 -14.36 -5.28
CA THR A 76 0.12 -13.84 -4.30
C THR A 76 0.73 -13.74 -2.91
N ALA A 77 1.51 -14.73 -2.49
CA ALA A 77 2.21 -14.70 -1.20
C ALA A 77 3.23 -13.54 -1.17
N LEU A 78 4.01 -13.42 -2.25
CA LEU A 78 5.03 -12.38 -2.36
C LEU A 78 4.45 -10.96 -2.36
N VAL A 79 3.33 -10.74 -3.05
CA VAL A 79 2.65 -9.43 -3.02
C VAL A 79 2.05 -9.15 -1.65
N GLU A 80 1.50 -10.16 -0.98
CA GLU A 80 0.95 -9.97 0.37
C GLU A 80 2.04 -9.61 1.39
N ASP A 81 3.25 -10.19 1.30
CA ASP A 81 4.40 -9.79 2.12
C ASP A 81 4.73 -8.30 1.96
N VAL A 82 4.75 -7.79 0.72
CA VAL A 82 4.98 -6.36 0.44
C VAL A 82 3.88 -5.50 1.05
N LEU A 83 2.62 -5.94 0.94
CA LEU A 83 1.47 -5.21 1.45
C LEU A 83 1.39 -5.22 2.97
N GLU A 84 1.83 -6.30 3.64
CA GLU A 84 1.92 -6.36 5.09
C GLU A 84 2.87 -5.28 5.61
N ASP A 85 4.08 -5.20 5.05
CA ASP A 85 5.06 -4.17 5.40
C ASP A 85 4.52 -2.75 5.11
N ALA A 86 3.84 -2.58 3.98
CA ALA A 86 3.21 -1.30 3.63
C ALA A 86 2.09 -0.91 4.61
N ARG A 87 1.29 -1.87 5.08
CA ARG A 87 0.21 -1.64 6.07
C ARG A 87 0.77 -1.25 7.43
N LEU A 88 1.86 -1.87 7.87
CA LEU A 88 2.58 -1.47 9.09
C LEU A 88 3.05 -0.02 9.02
N LEU A 89 3.57 0.40 7.87
CA LEU A 89 3.93 1.80 7.64
C LEU A 89 2.70 2.71 7.54
N ALA A 90 1.61 2.22 6.96
CA ALA A 90 0.37 2.97 6.77
C ALA A 90 -0.29 3.36 8.11
N GLU A 91 -0.03 2.66 9.22
CA GLU A 91 -0.50 3.09 10.54
C GLU A 91 -0.08 4.54 10.87
N PHE A 92 1.11 4.95 10.40
CA PHE A 92 1.71 6.24 10.70
C PHE A 92 1.78 7.19 9.49
N TYR A 93 1.80 6.64 8.28
CA TYR A 93 2.05 7.37 7.03
C TYR A 93 0.95 7.15 5.99
N ALA A 94 0.86 8.03 5.00
CA ALA A 94 0.14 7.74 3.76
C ALA A 94 1.14 7.04 2.83
N VAL A 95 0.92 5.77 2.51
CA VAL A 95 1.93 4.95 1.81
C VAL A 95 1.55 4.80 0.35
N ARG A 96 2.43 5.27 -0.54
CA ARG A 96 2.35 5.06 -1.98
C ARG A 96 3.31 3.94 -2.38
N LEU A 97 2.86 3.05 -3.24
CA LEU A 97 3.66 1.96 -3.80
C LEU A 97 4.01 2.31 -5.25
N GLU A 98 5.28 2.18 -5.60
CA GLU A 98 5.75 2.31 -6.98
C GLU A 98 6.29 0.96 -7.45
N TRP A 99 5.53 0.29 -8.31
CA TRP A 99 5.86 -1.03 -8.84
C TRP A 99 6.70 -0.94 -10.11
N THR A 100 7.87 -1.54 -10.08
CA THR A 100 8.73 -1.79 -11.25
C THR A 100 8.65 -3.26 -11.59
N LEU A 101 8.19 -3.56 -12.80
CA LEU A 101 7.97 -4.92 -13.29
C LEU A 101 9.11 -5.32 -14.22
N SER A 102 9.72 -6.50 -13.99
CA SER A 102 10.75 -7.03 -14.88
C SER A 102 10.69 -8.56 -15.00
N GLY A 103 11.21 -9.09 -16.11
CA GLY A 103 11.08 -10.50 -16.44
C GLY A 103 9.91 -10.78 -17.40
N GLU A 104 9.97 -11.95 -18.02
CA GLU A 104 9.02 -12.40 -19.04
C GLU A 104 8.68 -13.88 -18.82
N GLY A 105 7.45 -14.25 -19.20
CA GLY A 105 6.96 -15.62 -19.20
C GLY A 105 7.81 -16.56 -20.05
N ALA A 106 7.64 -17.88 -19.84
CA ALA A 106 8.37 -18.87 -20.62
C ALA A 106 8.07 -18.79 -22.14
N GLY A 107 6.93 -18.21 -22.53
CA GLY A 107 6.55 -17.93 -23.92
C GLY A 107 6.80 -16.48 -24.35
N GLY A 108 7.50 -15.68 -23.55
CA GLY A 108 7.70 -14.24 -23.78
C GLY A 108 6.50 -13.39 -23.38
N GLU A 109 5.59 -13.93 -22.57
CA GLU A 109 4.44 -13.18 -22.07
C GLU A 109 4.92 -12.03 -21.16
N PRO A 110 4.38 -10.80 -21.33
CA PRO A 110 4.66 -9.71 -20.42
C PRO A 110 4.22 -10.06 -18.99
N LEU A 111 4.98 -9.60 -17.99
CA LEU A 111 4.68 -9.84 -16.57
C LEU A 111 3.24 -9.46 -16.17
N ALA A 112 2.69 -8.40 -16.78
CA ALA A 112 1.32 -7.95 -16.52
C ALA A 112 0.27 -9.02 -16.87
N VAL A 113 0.52 -9.84 -17.91
CA VAL A 113 -0.36 -10.97 -18.27
C VAL A 113 -0.28 -12.05 -17.20
N LEU A 114 0.93 -12.40 -16.75
CA LEU A 114 1.14 -13.39 -15.69
C LEU A 114 0.46 -12.99 -14.38
N LEU A 115 0.51 -11.70 -14.02
CA LEU A 115 -0.18 -11.18 -12.84
C LEU A 115 -1.70 -11.27 -12.98
N ALA A 116 -2.23 -10.93 -14.16
CA ALA A 116 -3.66 -11.04 -14.44
C ALA A 116 -4.15 -12.50 -14.40
N GLU A 117 -3.37 -13.44 -14.92
CA GLU A 117 -3.65 -14.88 -14.84
C GLU A 117 -3.64 -15.40 -13.40
N ALA A 118 -2.74 -14.89 -12.56
CA ALA A 118 -2.70 -15.17 -11.13
C ALA A 118 -3.81 -14.46 -10.32
N GLY A 119 -4.59 -13.56 -10.95
CA GLY A 119 -5.62 -12.77 -10.27
C GLY A 119 -5.04 -11.71 -9.31
N VAL A 120 -3.78 -11.33 -9.49
CA VAL A 120 -3.08 -10.38 -8.63
C VAL A 120 -3.29 -8.96 -9.13
N VAL A 121 -3.70 -8.07 -8.21
CA VAL A 121 -3.84 -6.64 -8.46
C VAL A 121 -2.81 -5.91 -7.61
N LEU A 122 -1.97 -5.11 -8.24
CA LEU A 122 -0.94 -4.31 -7.56
C LEU A 122 -1.54 -2.95 -7.19
N PRO A 123 -1.72 -2.63 -5.89
CA PRO A 123 -2.26 -1.34 -5.48
C PRO A 123 -1.18 -0.25 -5.49
N ASP A 124 -1.57 0.96 -5.85
CA ASP A 124 -0.67 2.12 -5.82
C ASP A 124 -0.62 2.81 -4.45
N PHE A 125 -1.55 2.47 -3.54
CA PHE A 125 -1.72 3.16 -2.26
C PHE A 125 -2.24 2.24 -1.14
N VAL A 126 -1.74 2.46 0.08
CA VAL A 126 -2.16 1.80 1.32
C VAL A 126 -2.37 2.87 2.40
N SER A 127 -3.48 2.80 3.13
CA SER A 127 -3.97 3.87 4.04
C SER A 127 -4.38 3.40 5.42
#